data_AF-A0A5A8AFG7-F1
#
_entry.id   AF-A0A5A8AFG7-F1
#
_cell.length_a   1.000
_cell.length_b   1.000
_cell.length_c   1.000
_cell.angle_alpha   90.00
_cell.angle_beta   90.00
_cell.angle_gamma   90.00
#
_symmetry.space_group_name_H-M   'P 1'
#
loop_
_entity.id
_entity.type
_entity.pdbx_description
1 polymer ?
#
loop_
_entity_poly.entity_id
_entity_poly.type
_entity_poly.pdbx_seq_one_letter_code
_entity_poly.pdbx_strand_id
1 'polypeptide(L)'
;MKKPDRIAIIGGGPAALFTVKHLISEQVLPDQLYIFEKSSRLGAGMPYSERGACPEHIANVSANELPHLPESLTGYLMRKPYPEDQDFSDYRKINEYQVIPRLLLGNYMEEQFRLLLNQARKTGTEVNVHKETAVTDMYKKDDAFHIKTDQGDEFICSRVILCTGHHWPKKNEGKVQGWYDSPYPPSKFTGITNHAVAIRGTSLTAVDAVKTLARLNGTFTKKDNEYTYTPHEESRNFSMTLFSKRGYLPALRFHSEGSPYSEGWIMSQEEIYEYKQKNGGFVGLDYVFERNFKKPLQKKNEKFYNEIRDLSIEEFVEKMLGLRDELDSFELFKAEYREAQKSIERHQTIAWKEMLAAFSYAINYPAKHFSAEDMMRMRKSLLPLISVIIASLPQSSYQEIIALYNAGIINLISVDDKSHVEPDGNEGAVYHYRDDAGNRKAEHYRLYIDAIGQQPVQFNDIPFEGLRNGGSISSGYLKFKDKNNGAEAFEEDPSRILKIEPDYFYLRVDGLNINDHFQALDYYGEATENLYIMAVPYIAGLNPDYSGLDFCDTAGKRVARAIKQICGTNQLVS
;
A
#
# COMPACT_ATOMS: atom_id res chain seq x y z
N MET A 1 11.90 8.11 -41.56
CA MET A 1 12.73 7.80 -40.38
C MET A 1 11.81 7.24 -39.31
N LYS A 2 12.15 6.11 -38.69
CA LYS A 2 11.37 5.56 -37.56
C LYS A 2 11.41 6.57 -36.41
N LYS A 3 10.26 6.95 -35.85
CA LYS A 3 10.22 7.83 -34.66
C LYS A 3 10.99 7.12 -33.53
N PRO A 4 11.87 7.82 -32.79
CA PRO A 4 12.62 7.20 -31.68
C PRO A 4 11.63 6.71 -30.62
N ASP A 5 11.91 5.54 -30.05
CA ASP A 5 11.13 5.02 -28.93
C ASP A 5 11.48 5.79 -27.66
N ARG A 6 10.46 6.41 -27.05
CA ARG A 6 10.60 7.28 -25.88
C ARG A 6 9.64 6.84 -24.80
N ILE A 7 10.17 6.26 -23.74
CA ILE A 7 9.38 5.92 -22.54
C ILE A 7 9.56 7.02 -21.50
N ALA A 8 8.45 7.55 -20.99
CA ALA A 8 8.44 8.36 -19.79
C ALA A 8 7.95 7.56 -18.59
N ILE A 9 8.69 7.63 -17.49
CA ILE A 9 8.29 7.13 -16.17
C ILE A 9 7.97 8.34 -15.30
N ILE A 10 6.73 8.41 -14.81
CA ILE A 10 6.26 9.53 -13.98
C ILE A 10 6.28 9.12 -12.52
N GLY A 11 7.18 9.71 -11.74
CA GLY A 11 7.56 9.28 -10.40
C GLY A 11 8.86 8.46 -10.42
N GLY A 12 9.80 8.78 -9.55
CA GLY A 12 11.13 8.21 -9.47
C GLY A 12 11.36 7.34 -8.22
N GLY A 13 10.30 6.80 -7.61
CA GLY A 13 10.37 5.94 -6.42
C GLY A 13 10.65 4.45 -6.72
N PRO A 14 10.34 3.54 -5.76
CA PRO A 14 10.61 2.10 -5.93
C PRO A 14 9.93 1.47 -7.15
N ALA A 15 8.71 1.89 -7.49
CA ALA A 15 8.01 1.40 -8.69
C ALA A 15 8.84 1.66 -9.96
N ALA A 16 9.37 2.87 -10.14
CA ALA A 16 10.22 3.22 -11.27
C ALA A 16 11.54 2.44 -11.28
N LEU A 17 12.15 2.25 -10.11
CA LEU A 17 13.35 1.44 -9.95
C LEU A 17 13.12 0.02 -10.49
N PHE A 18 12.04 -0.64 -10.05
CA PHE A 18 11.70 -1.99 -10.50
C PHE A 18 11.26 -2.03 -11.96
N THR A 19 10.55 -1.01 -12.47
CA THR A 19 10.28 -0.88 -13.92
C THR A 19 11.59 -0.89 -14.71
N VAL A 20 12.57 -0.06 -14.36
CA VAL A 20 13.86 -0.01 -15.06
C VAL A 20 14.62 -1.33 -14.96
N LYS A 21 14.63 -1.97 -13.78
CA LYS A 21 15.20 -3.32 -13.61
C LYS A 21 14.62 -4.29 -14.62
N HIS A 22 13.30 -4.31 -14.78
CA HIS A 22 12.63 -5.26 -15.67
C HIS A 22 12.72 -4.89 -17.15
N LEU A 23 12.76 -3.60 -17.50
CA LEU A 23 13.07 -3.16 -18.86
C LEU A 23 14.46 -3.66 -19.31
N ILE A 24 15.44 -3.62 -18.41
CA ILE A 24 16.78 -4.17 -18.64
C ILE A 24 16.71 -5.69 -18.81
N SER A 25 16.13 -6.42 -17.85
CA SER A 25 16.16 -7.89 -17.87
C SER A 25 15.36 -8.50 -19.01
N GLU A 26 14.26 -7.86 -19.41
CA GLU A 26 13.44 -8.30 -20.54
C GLU A 26 13.99 -7.84 -21.90
N GLN A 27 15.05 -7.01 -21.90
CA GLN A 27 15.73 -6.45 -23.08
C GLN A 27 14.81 -5.58 -23.96
N VAL A 28 14.08 -4.67 -23.31
CA VAL A 28 13.09 -3.78 -23.95
C VAL A 28 13.30 -2.32 -23.57
N LEU A 29 14.55 -1.95 -23.31
CA LEU A 29 14.90 -0.55 -23.09
C LEU A 29 14.63 0.30 -24.35
N PRO A 30 14.17 1.55 -24.17
CA PRO A 30 13.89 2.46 -25.29
C PRO A 30 15.17 3.11 -25.83
N ASP A 31 15.04 3.85 -26.94
CA ASP A 31 16.11 4.75 -27.41
C ASP A 31 16.34 5.87 -26.37
N GLN A 32 15.26 6.44 -25.83
CA GLN A 32 15.31 7.45 -24.77
C GLN A 32 14.39 7.08 -23.61
N LEU A 33 14.92 7.15 -22.39
CA LEU A 33 14.20 6.95 -21.15
C LEU A 33 14.15 8.26 -20.37
N TYR A 34 12.94 8.79 -20.16
CA TYR A 34 12.70 9.97 -19.33
C TYR A 34 12.16 9.53 -17.97
N ILE A 35 12.70 10.08 -16.89
CA ILE A 35 12.21 9.86 -15.52
C ILE A 35 11.95 11.22 -14.89
N PHE A 36 10.71 11.46 -14.48
CA PHE A 36 10.31 12.68 -13.79
C PHE A 36 10.05 12.40 -12.31
N GLU A 37 10.70 13.14 -11.43
CA GLU A 37 10.55 13.00 -9.98
C GLU A 37 10.43 14.38 -9.34
N LYS A 38 9.36 14.57 -8.56
CA LYS A 38 9.08 15.85 -7.90
C LYS A 38 10.05 16.19 -6.77
N SER A 39 10.75 15.20 -6.24
CA SER A 39 11.77 15.36 -5.20
C SER A 39 13.18 15.36 -5.77
N SER A 40 14.17 15.65 -4.93
CA SER A 40 15.58 15.70 -5.30
C SER A 40 16.27 14.33 -5.31
N ARG A 41 15.55 13.26 -4.91
CA ARG A 41 16.08 11.90 -4.71
C ARG A 41 15.29 10.87 -5.51
N LEU A 42 16.02 9.89 -6.06
CA LEU A 42 15.42 8.74 -6.73
C LEU A 42 15.42 7.51 -5.82
N GLY A 43 14.57 6.53 -6.13
CA GLY A 43 14.55 5.19 -5.55
C GLY A 43 13.80 5.13 -4.22
N ALA A 44 14.03 6.09 -3.33
CA ALA A 44 13.40 6.13 -2.01
C ALA A 44 11.87 6.33 -2.08
N GLY A 45 11.38 7.17 -2.99
CA GLY A 45 9.99 7.61 -2.98
C GLY A 45 9.59 8.29 -1.65
N MET A 46 8.29 8.51 -1.46
CA MET A 46 7.77 9.15 -0.25
C MET A 46 8.06 8.35 1.04
N PRO A 47 7.72 7.04 1.12
CA PRO A 47 7.80 6.31 2.41
C PRO A 47 9.21 6.16 2.96
N TYR A 48 10.23 6.09 2.09
CA TYR A 48 11.60 5.79 2.49
C TYR A 48 12.51 7.03 2.44
N SER A 49 11.93 8.23 2.40
CA SER A 49 12.65 9.50 2.47
C SER A 49 12.11 10.38 3.60
N GLU A 50 12.75 11.53 3.84
CA GLU A 50 12.28 12.54 4.80
C GLU A 50 10.87 13.08 4.50
N ARG A 51 10.33 12.80 3.31
CA ARG A 51 8.94 13.09 2.97
C ARG A 51 7.94 12.16 3.67
N GLY A 52 8.37 11.03 4.20
CA GLY A 52 7.52 10.00 4.82
C GLY A 52 8.10 9.32 6.05
N ALA A 53 9.31 9.70 6.47
CA ALA A 53 10.00 9.06 7.58
C ALA A 53 10.92 10.01 8.35
N CYS A 54 11.02 9.76 9.65
CA CYS A 54 12.04 10.23 10.57
C CYS A 54 12.93 9.03 11.00
N PRO A 55 14.06 9.26 11.69
CA PRO A 55 14.98 8.18 12.09
C PRO A 55 14.34 7.03 12.86
N GLU A 56 13.27 7.29 13.61
CA GLU A 56 12.55 6.28 14.39
C GLU A 56 11.62 5.38 13.56
N HIS A 57 11.30 5.76 12.33
CA HIS A 57 10.34 5.02 11.51
C HIS A 57 11.01 3.84 10.82
N ILE A 58 10.35 2.70 10.91
CA ILE A 58 10.86 1.42 10.43
C ILE A 58 9.98 0.95 9.28
N ALA A 59 10.59 0.37 8.26
CA ALA A 59 9.86 -0.26 7.17
C ALA A 59 9.25 -1.58 7.66
N ASN A 60 8.08 -1.97 7.13
CA ASN A 60 7.53 -3.30 7.40
C ASN A 60 8.11 -4.36 6.45
N VAL A 61 9.43 -4.33 6.25
CA VAL A 61 10.16 -5.26 5.38
C VAL A 61 11.56 -5.50 5.94
N SER A 62 12.01 -6.75 5.89
CA SER A 62 13.36 -7.19 6.25
C SER A 62 14.20 -7.50 5.02
N ALA A 63 15.52 -7.61 5.18
CA ALA A 63 16.45 -7.75 4.06
C ALA A 63 16.19 -9.03 3.23
N ASN A 64 15.80 -10.12 3.89
CA ASN A 64 15.47 -11.40 3.25
C ASN A 64 14.18 -11.34 2.40
N GLU A 65 13.33 -10.34 2.58
CA GLU A 65 12.08 -10.15 1.83
C GLU A 65 12.23 -9.19 0.64
N LEU A 66 13.36 -8.48 0.56
CA LEU A 66 13.58 -7.54 -0.54
C LEU A 66 13.65 -8.31 -1.87
N PRO A 67 12.91 -7.87 -2.91
CA PRO A 67 13.12 -8.42 -4.24
C PRO A 67 14.56 -8.23 -4.69
N HIS A 68 15.08 -9.16 -5.50
CA HIS A 68 16.47 -9.11 -5.95
C HIS A 68 16.80 -7.77 -6.63
N LEU A 69 17.90 -7.17 -6.20
CA LEU A 69 18.44 -5.91 -6.71
C LEU A 69 19.92 -6.11 -7.08
N PRO A 70 20.56 -5.17 -7.81
CA PRO A 70 21.93 -5.34 -8.29
C PRO A 70 22.97 -5.69 -7.22
N GLU A 71 22.83 -5.13 -6.02
CA GLU A 71 23.67 -5.38 -4.84
C GLU A 71 22.78 -5.70 -3.64
N SER A 72 23.17 -6.63 -2.76
CA SER A 72 22.43 -6.92 -1.53
C SER A 72 22.56 -5.79 -0.49
N LEU A 73 21.64 -5.71 0.47
CA LEU A 73 21.74 -4.72 1.56
C LEU A 73 23.05 -4.88 2.35
N THR A 74 23.45 -6.11 2.64
CA THR A 74 24.72 -6.42 3.33
C THR A 74 25.94 -5.96 2.51
N GLY A 75 25.93 -6.19 1.19
CA GLY A 75 26.99 -5.71 0.30
C GLY A 75 27.08 -4.18 0.27
N TYR A 76 25.92 -3.51 0.25
CA TYR A 76 25.83 -2.06 0.36
C TYR A 76 26.41 -1.55 1.69
N LEU A 77 26.01 -2.12 2.82
CA LEU A 77 26.43 -1.71 4.17
C LEU A 77 27.93 -1.96 4.41
N MET A 78 28.52 -2.98 3.79
CA MET A 78 29.96 -3.20 3.80
C MET A 78 30.72 -1.99 3.21
N ARG A 79 30.16 -1.35 2.19
CA ARG A 79 30.76 -0.21 1.48
C ARG A 79 30.34 1.15 2.03
N LYS A 80 29.11 1.24 2.56
CA LYS A 80 28.51 2.43 3.15
C LYS A 80 27.91 2.08 4.52
N PRO A 81 28.73 2.03 5.59
CA PRO A 81 28.25 1.75 6.94
C PRO A 81 27.19 2.76 7.41
N TYR A 82 26.30 2.32 8.31
CA TYR A 82 25.21 3.13 8.86
C TYR A 82 25.30 3.19 10.40
N PRO A 83 26.24 3.99 10.95
CA PRO A 83 26.54 4.00 12.39
C PRO A 83 25.41 4.55 13.26
N GLU A 84 24.42 5.23 12.69
CA GLU A 84 23.31 5.87 13.39
C GLU A 84 22.30 4.86 13.96
N ASP A 85 22.30 3.63 13.45
CA ASP A 85 21.44 2.54 13.93
C ASP A 85 22.29 1.39 14.48
N GLN A 86 22.05 1.02 15.73
CA GLN A 86 22.82 -0.01 16.42
C GLN A 86 22.80 -1.36 15.67
N ASP A 87 21.66 -1.75 15.11
CA ASP A 87 21.45 -3.07 14.53
C ASP A 87 21.99 -3.16 13.09
N PHE A 88 22.18 -2.01 12.44
CA PHE A 88 22.74 -1.90 11.08
C PHE A 88 24.15 -1.28 11.03
N SER A 89 24.77 -1.02 12.17
CA SER A 89 26.10 -0.40 12.26
C SER A 89 27.27 -1.32 11.89
N ASP A 90 27.16 -2.64 12.14
CA ASP A 90 28.19 -3.65 11.81
C ASP A 90 27.67 -4.63 10.76
N TYR A 91 28.11 -4.48 9.51
CA TYR A 91 27.63 -5.29 8.38
C TYR A 91 27.85 -6.81 8.56
N ARG A 92 28.78 -7.22 9.43
CA ARG A 92 29.07 -8.65 9.71
C ARG A 92 28.07 -9.31 10.65
N LYS A 93 27.20 -8.51 11.29
CA LYS A 93 26.23 -8.96 12.30
C LYS A 93 24.79 -8.68 11.91
N ILE A 94 24.55 -8.25 10.67
CA ILE A 94 23.19 -7.97 10.19
C ILE A 94 22.34 -9.23 10.32
N ASN A 95 21.22 -9.09 11.01
CA ASN A 95 20.16 -10.07 11.00
C ASN A 95 19.25 -9.80 9.80
N GLU A 96 19.26 -10.67 8.78
CA GLU A 96 18.47 -10.46 7.56
C GLU A 96 16.95 -10.49 7.79
N TYR A 97 16.48 -11.01 8.93
CA TYR A 97 15.06 -11.03 9.34
C TYR A 97 14.65 -9.77 10.11
N GLN A 98 15.59 -8.90 10.43
CA GLN A 98 15.30 -7.65 11.09
C GLN A 98 14.75 -6.63 10.09
N VAL A 99 13.69 -5.94 10.51
CA VAL A 99 13.08 -4.87 9.72
C VAL A 99 14.03 -3.68 9.57
N ILE A 100 14.02 -3.07 8.39
CA ILE A 100 15.01 -2.06 8.01
C ILE A 100 14.49 -0.64 8.36
N PRO A 101 15.29 0.24 8.96
CA PRO A 101 14.95 1.66 9.10
C PRO A 101 14.59 2.29 7.75
N ARG A 102 13.51 3.09 7.71
CA ARG A 102 13.00 3.61 6.42
C ARG A 102 14.03 4.44 5.67
N LEU A 103 14.77 5.29 6.38
CA LEU A 103 15.79 6.16 5.78
C LEU A 103 16.99 5.35 5.25
N LEU A 104 17.40 4.28 5.95
CA LEU A 104 18.43 3.36 5.46
C LEU A 104 17.97 2.64 4.19
N LEU A 105 16.73 2.13 4.19
CA LEU A 105 16.15 1.48 3.01
C LEU A 105 16.09 2.44 1.81
N GLY A 106 15.75 3.72 2.04
CA GLY A 106 15.79 4.76 1.02
C GLY A 106 17.19 5.00 0.45
N ASN A 107 18.21 5.10 1.30
CA ASN A 107 19.61 5.24 0.90
C ASN A 107 20.10 4.05 0.06
N TYR A 108 19.69 2.84 0.43
CA TYR A 108 19.97 1.63 -0.32
C TYR A 108 19.28 1.66 -1.69
N MET A 109 17.97 1.94 -1.76
CA MET A 109 17.24 1.97 -3.03
C MET A 109 17.72 3.04 -4.00
N GLU A 110 18.12 4.22 -3.51
CA GLU A 110 18.72 5.26 -4.34
C GLU A 110 20.01 4.75 -5.02
N GLU A 111 20.85 4.03 -4.27
CA GLU A 111 22.08 3.43 -4.81
C GLU A 111 21.75 2.34 -5.85
N GLN A 112 20.77 1.47 -5.56
CA GLN A 112 20.35 0.43 -6.51
C GLN A 112 19.79 1.04 -7.80
N PHE A 113 19.01 2.11 -7.70
CA PHE A 113 18.50 2.79 -8.88
C PHE A 113 19.63 3.42 -9.70
N ARG A 114 20.61 4.05 -9.04
CA ARG A 114 21.82 4.58 -9.70
C ARG A 114 22.56 3.50 -10.49
N LEU A 115 22.71 2.29 -9.93
CA LEU A 115 23.34 1.16 -10.61
C LEU A 115 22.55 0.73 -11.86
N LEU A 116 21.23 0.62 -11.74
CA LEU A 116 20.34 0.26 -12.85
C LEU A 116 20.36 1.31 -13.98
N LEU A 117 20.30 2.61 -13.66
CA LEU A 117 20.38 3.66 -14.67
C LEU A 117 21.72 3.67 -15.41
N ASN A 118 22.82 3.37 -14.70
CA ASN A 118 24.12 3.22 -15.34
C ASN A 118 24.19 1.97 -16.23
N GLN A 119 23.53 0.88 -15.84
CA GLN A 119 23.40 -0.30 -16.69
C GLN A 119 22.58 0.01 -17.95
N ALA A 120 21.45 0.72 -17.83
CA ALA A 120 20.66 1.15 -18.98
C ALA A 120 21.48 1.99 -19.96
N ARG A 121 22.23 2.99 -19.47
CA ARG A 121 23.13 3.80 -20.33
C ARG A 121 24.16 2.96 -21.08
N LYS A 122 24.72 1.92 -20.45
CA LYS A 122 25.70 1.01 -21.10
C LYS A 122 25.10 0.20 -22.24
N THR A 123 23.78 0.07 -22.33
CA THR A 123 23.10 -0.60 -23.45
C THR A 123 22.85 0.32 -24.65
N GLY A 124 23.17 1.62 -24.53
CA GLY A 124 22.96 2.62 -25.58
C GLY A 124 21.72 3.50 -25.39
N THR A 125 20.86 3.22 -24.39
CA THR A 125 19.72 4.08 -24.05
C THR A 125 20.17 5.43 -23.51
N GLU A 126 19.62 6.50 -24.08
CA GLU A 126 19.75 7.85 -23.55
C GLU A 126 18.84 8.01 -22.32
N VAL A 127 19.43 8.15 -21.13
CA VAL A 127 18.68 8.24 -19.87
C VAL A 127 18.65 9.68 -19.36
N ASN A 128 17.49 10.31 -19.46
CA ASN A 128 17.19 11.68 -19.04
C ASN A 128 16.41 11.68 -17.73
N VAL A 129 17.01 12.25 -16.68
CA VAL A 129 16.41 12.30 -15.33
C VAL A 129 16.12 13.74 -14.96
N HIS A 130 14.85 14.03 -14.71
CA HIS A 130 14.34 15.34 -14.27
C HIS A 130 13.90 15.23 -12.80
N LYS A 131 14.79 15.62 -11.89
CA LYS A 131 14.50 15.71 -10.45
C LYS A 131 13.99 17.10 -10.12
N GLU A 132 13.25 17.23 -9.02
CA GLU A 132 12.59 18.49 -8.64
C GLU A 132 11.70 19.02 -9.78
N THR A 133 11.07 18.09 -10.49
CA THR A 133 10.19 18.38 -11.64
C THR A 133 8.90 17.60 -11.44
N ALA A 134 7.83 18.30 -11.07
CA ALA A 134 6.52 17.69 -10.96
C ALA A 134 5.84 17.67 -12.34
N VAL A 135 5.33 16.50 -12.74
CA VAL A 135 4.40 16.44 -13.87
C VAL A 135 3.04 16.91 -13.41
N THR A 136 2.57 18.01 -13.99
CA THR A 136 1.31 18.67 -13.62
C THR A 136 0.14 18.19 -14.44
N ASP A 137 0.38 17.76 -15.68
CA ASP A 137 -0.65 17.24 -16.57
C ASP A 137 -0.05 16.37 -17.66
N MET A 138 -0.87 15.53 -18.28
CA MET A 138 -0.51 14.83 -19.52
C MET A 138 -1.75 14.50 -20.33
N TYR A 139 -1.60 14.43 -21.64
CA TYR A 139 -2.68 14.08 -22.57
C TYR A 139 -2.15 13.31 -23.75
N LYS A 140 -3.01 12.47 -24.34
CA LYS A 140 -2.71 11.77 -25.58
C LYS A 140 -3.09 12.66 -26.76
N LYS A 141 -2.18 12.78 -27.73
CA LYS A 141 -2.42 13.45 -29.01
C LYS A 141 -1.78 12.59 -30.10
N ASP A 142 -2.59 12.20 -31.08
CA ASP A 142 -2.21 11.19 -32.07
C ASP A 142 -1.72 9.91 -31.36
N ASP A 143 -0.57 9.36 -31.77
CA ASP A 143 0.05 8.17 -31.19
C ASP A 143 1.11 8.49 -30.10
N ALA A 144 1.05 9.68 -29.48
CA ALA A 144 2.03 10.11 -28.49
C ALA A 144 1.38 10.76 -27.26
N PHE A 145 2.14 10.74 -26.16
CA PHE A 145 1.79 11.43 -24.93
C PHE A 145 2.58 12.73 -24.81
N HIS A 146 1.85 13.79 -24.51
CA HIS A 146 2.38 15.10 -24.18
C HIS A 146 2.38 15.25 -22.67
N ILE A 147 3.55 15.48 -22.08
CA ILE A 147 3.78 15.52 -20.63
C ILE A 147 4.19 16.94 -20.26
N LYS A 148 3.39 17.59 -19.41
CA LYS A 148 3.62 18.95 -18.95
C LYS A 148 4.21 18.96 -17.54
N THR A 149 5.21 19.80 -17.33
CA THR A 149 5.85 19.96 -16.03
C THR A 149 5.47 21.28 -15.36
N ASP A 150 5.70 21.36 -14.05
CA ASP A 150 5.59 22.58 -13.24
C ASP A 150 6.58 23.68 -13.65
N GLN A 151 7.61 23.33 -14.42
CA GLN A 151 8.60 24.26 -14.99
C GLN A 151 8.14 24.86 -16.33
N GLY A 152 7.00 24.41 -16.87
CA GLY A 152 6.46 24.88 -18.15
C GLY A 152 6.99 24.14 -19.38
N ASP A 153 7.82 23.12 -19.18
CA ASP A 153 8.32 22.27 -20.26
C ASP A 153 7.26 21.27 -20.72
N GLU A 154 7.35 20.89 -22.00
CA GLU A 154 6.51 19.84 -22.59
C GLU A 154 7.38 18.78 -23.28
N PHE A 155 7.16 17.52 -22.89
CA PHE A 155 7.88 16.37 -23.44
C PHE A 155 6.94 15.49 -24.23
N ILE A 156 7.43 14.94 -25.35
CA ILE A 156 6.67 14.05 -26.23
C ILE A 156 7.28 12.65 -26.17
N CYS A 157 6.49 11.70 -25.67
CA CYS A 157 6.89 10.31 -25.48
C CYS A 157 5.92 9.35 -26.17
N SER A 158 6.42 8.24 -26.71
CA SER A 158 5.57 7.18 -27.28
C SER A 158 4.83 6.41 -26.19
N ARG A 159 5.42 6.31 -24.99
CA ARG A 159 4.91 5.52 -23.86
C ARG A 159 5.01 6.26 -22.54
N VAL A 160 4.04 6.00 -21.66
CA VAL A 160 4.00 6.53 -20.30
C VAL A 160 3.77 5.40 -19.31
N ILE A 161 4.56 5.37 -18.24
CA ILE A 161 4.39 4.48 -17.09
C ILE A 161 4.22 5.35 -15.85
N LEU A 162 3.02 5.34 -15.26
CA LEU A 162 2.72 6.10 -14.04
C LEU A 162 3.18 5.34 -12.79
N CYS A 163 4.26 5.82 -12.21
CA CYS A 163 4.91 5.32 -11.01
C CYS A 163 4.89 6.35 -9.86
N THR A 164 3.86 7.20 -9.80
CA THR A 164 3.76 8.32 -8.85
C THR A 164 3.65 7.89 -7.39
N GLY A 165 3.41 6.60 -7.15
CA GLY A 165 3.32 6.01 -5.81
C GLY A 165 2.09 6.54 -5.08
N HIS A 166 2.32 7.19 -3.95
CA HIS A 166 1.26 7.62 -3.05
C HIS A 166 0.70 9.01 -3.39
N HIS A 167 -0.56 9.24 -3.04
CA HIS A 167 -1.29 10.48 -3.30
C HIS A 167 -2.19 10.84 -2.10
N TRP A 168 -1.77 11.84 -1.32
CA TRP A 168 -2.58 12.41 -0.21
C TRP A 168 -3.03 13.83 -0.56
N PRO A 169 -4.25 14.01 -1.08
CA PRO A 169 -4.82 15.33 -1.30
C PRO A 169 -4.98 16.07 0.03
N LYS A 170 -4.64 17.35 0.06
CA LYS A 170 -4.91 18.23 1.21
C LYS A 170 -6.30 18.83 1.08
N LYS A 171 -7.26 18.29 1.83
CA LYS A 171 -8.64 18.78 1.87
C LYS A 171 -8.74 19.94 2.85
N ASN A 172 -8.31 19.72 4.10
CA ASN A 172 -8.41 20.67 5.21
C ASN A 172 -7.03 21.04 5.78
N GLU A 173 -6.00 20.21 5.58
CA GLU A 173 -4.64 20.52 6.04
C GLU A 173 -4.13 21.84 5.44
N GLY A 174 -3.65 22.73 6.32
CA GLY A 174 -3.20 24.07 5.95
C GLY A 174 -4.33 25.10 5.80
N LYS A 175 -5.60 24.67 5.84
CA LYS A 175 -6.77 25.55 5.89
C LYS A 175 -7.35 25.64 7.30
N VAL A 176 -7.31 24.53 8.05
CA VAL A 176 -7.80 24.43 9.43
C VAL A 176 -6.61 24.20 10.35
N GLN A 177 -6.43 25.07 11.35
CA GLN A 177 -5.35 24.92 12.32
C GLN A 177 -5.52 23.61 13.09
N GLY A 178 -4.44 22.84 13.30
CA GLY A 178 -4.52 21.58 14.04
C GLY A 178 -5.15 20.41 13.29
N TRP A 179 -5.53 20.56 12.01
CA TRP A 179 -6.00 19.46 11.17
C TRP A 179 -4.91 18.97 10.22
N TYR A 180 -4.71 17.65 10.17
CA TYR A 180 -3.79 17.00 9.26
C TYR A 180 -4.46 15.85 8.50
N ASP A 181 -4.48 15.92 7.16
CA ASP A 181 -5.11 14.91 6.29
C ASP A 181 -4.24 13.64 6.12
N SER A 182 -3.01 13.67 6.63
CA SER A 182 -2.10 12.53 6.77
C SER A 182 -1.06 12.85 7.86
N PRO A 183 -0.26 11.90 8.37
CA PRO A 183 0.89 12.24 9.21
C PRO A 183 2.13 12.67 8.41
N TYR A 184 2.07 12.64 7.08
CA TYR A 184 3.24 12.87 6.24
C TYR A 184 3.27 14.30 5.66
N PRO A 185 4.45 14.91 5.45
CA PRO A 185 5.73 14.48 6.02
C PRO A 185 5.73 14.65 7.55
N PRO A 186 6.42 13.77 8.31
CA PRO A 186 6.44 13.86 9.77
C PRO A 186 7.10 15.16 10.26
N SER A 187 7.97 15.76 9.45
CA SER A 187 8.63 17.04 9.72
C SER A 187 7.69 18.24 9.87
N LYS A 188 6.40 18.11 9.55
CA LYS A 188 5.41 19.16 9.82
C LYS A 188 5.02 19.26 11.30
N PHE A 189 5.32 18.23 12.09
CA PHE A 189 5.16 18.25 13.54
C PHE A 189 6.48 18.74 14.16
N THR A 190 6.48 19.98 14.66
CA THR A 190 7.69 20.63 15.22
C THR A 190 7.52 21.16 16.63
N GLY A 191 6.27 21.34 17.06
CA GLY A 191 5.93 21.90 18.37
C GLY A 191 5.63 20.84 19.42
N ILE A 192 5.84 21.23 20.68
CA ILE A 192 5.35 20.50 21.84
C ILE A 192 3.81 20.57 21.88
N THR A 193 3.19 19.45 22.17
CA THR A 193 1.74 19.27 22.28
C THR A 193 1.36 18.99 23.73
N ASN A 194 0.80 19.98 24.42
CA ASN A 194 0.34 19.85 25.81
C ASN A 194 -1.18 19.69 25.93
N HIS A 195 -1.76 18.82 25.11
CA HIS A 195 -3.20 18.51 25.08
C HIS A 195 -3.44 17.15 24.39
N ALA A 196 -4.68 16.66 24.46
CA ALA A 196 -5.09 15.41 23.82
C ALA A 196 -5.11 15.52 22.28
N VAL A 197 -4.65 14.47 21.62
CA VAL A 197 -4.55 14.35 20.15
C VAL A 197 -5.47 13.24 19.66
N ALA A 198 -6.31 13.53 18.66
CA ALA A 198 -7.07 12.51 17.96
C ALA A 198 -6.28 11.97 16.77
N ILE A 199 -6.09 10.66 16.72
CA ILE A 199 -5.46 9.96 15.59
C ILE A 199 -6.46 8.95 15.05
N ARG A 200 -6.89 9.12 13.81
CA ARG A 200 -7.82 8.19 13.17
C ARG A 200 -7.05 7.04 12.53
N GLY A 201 -7.24 5.83 13.05
CA GLY A 201 -6.56 4.61 12.61
C GLY A 201 -5.60 4.03 13.65
N THR A 202 -5.21 2.78 13.44
CA THR A 202 -4.30 2.01 14.33
C THR A 202 -3.18 1.30 13.58
N SER A 203 -3.13 1.40 12.25
CA SER A 203 -2.15 0.72 11.39
C SER A 203 -0.79 1.42 11.37
N LEU A 204 0.13 0.97 10.51
CA LEU A 204 1.48 1.52 10.38
C LEU A 204 1.52 3.05 10.23
N THR A 205 0.55 3.65 9.53
CA THR A 205 0.49 5.11 9.36
C THR A 205 0.17 5.81 10.69
N ALA A 206 -0.73 5.25 11.50
CA ALA A 206 -1.03 5.77 12.84
C ALA A 206 0.15 5.56 13.80
N VAL A 207 0.84 4.42 13.71
CA VAL A 207 2.04 4.16 14.51
C VAL A 207 3.15 5.16 14.19
N ASP A 208 3.35 5.53 12.92
CA ASP A 208 4.33 6.57 12.58
C ASP A 208 3.98 7.93 13.22
N ALA A 209 2.69 8.31 13.20
CA ALA A 209 2.21 9.52 13.87
C ALA A 209 2.46 9.47 15.38
N VAL A 210 2.12 8.34 16.02
CA VAL A 210 2.36 8.10 17.45
C VAL A 210 3.85 8.21 17.79
N LYS A 211 4.72 7.55 17.01
CA LYS A 211 6.16 7.54 17.25
C LYS A 211 6.79 8.94 17.13
N THR A 212 6.34 9.73 16.16
CA THR A 212 6.79 11.10 15.95
C THR A 212 6.31 12.01 17.08
N LEU A 213 5.02 12.00 17.39
CA LEU A 213 4.47 12.84 18.46
C LEU A 213 5.04 12.49 19.83
N ALA A 214 5.23 11.20 20.13
CA ALA A 214 5.81 10.76 21.39
C ALA A 214 7.22 11.33 21.62
N ARG A 215 8.06 11.37 20.57
CA ARG A 215 9.44 11.89 20.66
C ARG A 215 9.51 13.41 20.77
N LEU A 216 8.52 14.11 20.23
CA LEU A 216 8.39 15.57 20.41
C LEU A 216 7.95 15.97 21.83
N ASN A 217 7.34 15.04 22.58
CA ASN A 217 6.66 15.34 23.85
C ASN A 217 7.21 14.59 25.06
N GLY A 218 8.26 13.79 24.88
CA GLY A 218 8.78 12.94 25.92
C GLY A 218 9.99 12.14 25.46
N THR A 219 10.49 11.31 26.37
CA THR A 219 11.68 10.52 26.16
C THR A 219 11.40 9.06 26.46
N PHE A 220 11.83 8.19 25.54
CA PHE A 220 11.89 6.75 25.77
C PHE A 220 13.21 6.40 26.45
N THR A 221 13.16 5.62 27.52
CA THR A 221 14.34 5.01 28.14
C THR A 221 14.22 3.50 28.11
N LYS A 222 15.31 2.81 27.75
CA LYS A 222 15.36 1.35 27.67
C LYS A 222 16.15 0.82 28.86
N LYS A 223 15.55 -0.08 29.65
CA LYS A 223 16.19 -0.79 30.76
C LYS A 223 15.80 -2.27 30.69
N ASP A 224 16.76 -3.18 30.76
CA ASP A 224 16.52 -4.63 30.76
C ASP A 224 15.62 -5.13 29.61
N ASN A 225 15.78 -4.53 28.41
CA ASN A 225 14.94 -4.74 27.21
C ASN A 225 13.47 -4.29 27.30
N GLU A 226 13.09 -3.57 28.35
CA GLU A 226 11.80 -2.90 28.47
C GLU A 226 11.96 -1.39 28.23
N TYR A 227 10.98 -0.82 27.53
CA TYR A 227 10.90 0.63 27.32
C TYR A 227 9.98 1.24 28.37
N THR A 228 10.39 2.39 28.89
CA THR A 228 9.52 3.29 29.66
C THR A 228 9.48 4.64 28.98
N TYR A 229 8.34 5.33 29.10
CA TYR A 229 8.13 6.65 28.52
C TYR A 229 7.92 7.68 29.62
N THR A 230 8.60 8.82 29.52
CA THR A 230 8.42 9.96 30.43
C THR A 230 8.12 11.20 29.61
N PRO A 231 6.94 11.84 29.79
CA PRO A 231 6.62 13.08 29.11
C PRO A 231 7.54 14.21 29.58
N HIS A 232 7.81 15.18 28.71
CA HIS A 232 8.52 16.41 29.08
C HIS A 232 7.65 17.26 30.02
N GLU A 233 8.28 18.11 30.82
CA GLU A 233 7.54 18.96 31.77
C GLU A 233 6.56 19.92 31.09
N GLU A 234 6.84 20.32 29.86
CA GLU A 234 5.97 21.19 29.04
C GLU A 234 4.80 20.43 28.40
N SER A 235 4.82 19.09 28.43
CA SER A 235 3.85 18.18 27.79
C SER A 235 3.01 17.39 28.81
N ARG A 236 2.81 17.90 30.03
CA ARG A 236 2.11 17.17 31.13
C ARG A 236 0.69 16.69 30.79
N ASN A 237 -0.01 17.38 29.90
CA ASN A 237 -1.36 17.05 29.44
C ASN A 237 -1.36 16.38 28.05
N PHE A 238 -0.20 15.98 27.55
CA PHE A 238 -0.09 15.25 26.29
C PHE A 238 -0.73 13.87 26.42
N SER A 239 -1.66 13.58 25.52
CA SER A 239 -2.20 12.23 25.35
C SER A 239 -2.59 12.02 23.90
N MET A 240 -2.65 10.76 23.48
CA MET A 240 -3.06 10.35 22.15
C MET A 240 -4.24 9.39 22.26
N THR A 241 -5.31 9.68 21.53
CA THR A 241 -6.48 8.81 21.40
C THR A 241 -6.51 8.28 19.98
N LEU A 242 -6.29 6.98 19.83
CA LEU A 242 -6.48 6.27 18.58
C LEU A 242 -7.97 5.96 18.39
N PHE A 243 -8.50 6.18 17.19
CA PHE A 243 -9.88 5.83 16.85
C PHE A 243 -9.91 4.76 15.77
N SER A 244 -10.64 3.67 16.00
CA SER A 244 -10.73 2.54 15.06
C SER A 244 -12.14 1.94 15.04
N LYS A 245 -12.65 1.56 13.88
CA LYS A 245 -14.02 1.06 13.71
C LYS A 245 -14.38 -0.20 14.53
N ARG A 246 -13.37 -0.93 14.99
CA ARG A 246 -13.55 -2.13 15.80
C ARG A 246 -12.54 -2.20 16.96
N GLY A 247 -11.87 -1.10 17.26
CA GLY A 247 -10.85 -1.07 18.32
C GLY A 247 -9.65 -2.01 18.11
N TYR A 248 -9.40 -2.52 16.91
CA TYR A 248 -8.31 -3.49 16.71
C TYR A 248 -6.94 -2.80 16.59
N LEU A 249 -5.95 -3.32 17.32
CA LEU A 249 -4.52 -3.08 17.07
C LEU A 249 -3.99 -4.09 16.03
N PRO A 250 -3.04 -3.72 15.16
CA PRO A 250 -2.46 -4.65 14.20
C PRO A 250 -1.80 -5.85 14.88
N ALA A 251 -1.78 -6.99 14.19
CA ALA A 251 -1.01 -8.14 14.62
C ALA A 251 0.49 -7.80 14.68
N LEU A 252 1.28 -8.68 15.29
CA LEU A 252 2.72 -8.49 15.45
C LEU A 252 3.51 -9.37 14.50
N ARG A 253 4.61 -8.80 14.01
CA ARG A 253 5.51 -9.47 13.08
C ARG A 253 6.11 -10.70 13.75
N PHE A 254 6.03 -11.83 13.07
CA PHE A 254 6.45 -13.15 13.55
C PHE A 254 7.48 -13.74 12.58
N HIS A 255 8.03 -14.92 12.88
CA HIS A 255 8.97 -15.58 11.97
C HIS A 255 8.25 -16.09 10.71
N SER A 256 8.70 -15.71 9.52
CA SER A 256 8.21 -16.30 8.27
C SER A 256 9.23 -17.27 7.70
N GLU A 257 8.76 -18.46 7.33
CA GLU A 257 9.61 -19.60 6.91
C GLU A 257 9.86 -19.62 5.40
N GLY A 258 9.24 -18.73 4.63
CA GLY A 258 9.35 -18.72 3.17
C GLY A 258 9.36 -17.32 2.59
N SER A 259 9.65 -17.20 1.29
CA SER A 259 9.27 -16.03 0.52
C SER A 259 7.75 -16.10 0.35
N PRO A 260 6.96 -15.24 1.02
CA PRO A 260 5.49 -15.29 0.95
C PRO A 260 4.94 -15.05 -0.47
N TYR A 261 5.82 -14.71 -1.42
CA TYR A 261 5.51 -14.08 -2.69
C TYR A 261 6.04 -14.87 -3.90
N SER A 262 6.38 -16.15 -3.75
CA SER A 262 6.88 -16.95 -4.88
C SER A 262 5.82 -17.13 -5.98
N GLU A 263 6.25 -17.25 -7.25
CA GLU A 263 5.34 -17.29 -8.41
C GLU A 263 4.31 -18.43 -8.34
N GLY A 264 4.58 -19.51 -7.58
CA GLY A 264 3.65 -20.63 -7.41
C GLY A 264 2.38 -20.31 -6.62
N TRP A 265 2.33 -19.18 -5.91
CA TRP A 265 1.16 -18.75 -5.13
C TRP A 265 0.13 -18.00 -5.96
N ILE A 266 0.49 -17.45 -7.10
CA ILE A 266 -0.38 -16.59 -7.91
C ILE A 266 -1.03 -17.43 -9.01
N MET A 267 -2.27 -17.11 -9.38
CA MET A 267 -2.86 -17.67 -10.59
C MET A 267 -2.21 -17.06 -11.84
N SER A 268 -1.75 -17.90 -12.76
CA SER A 268 -1.27 -17.44 -14.06
C SER A 268 -2.41 -16.80 -14.86
N GLN A 269 -2.04 -16.00 -15.87
CA GLN A 269 -3.03 -15.37 -16.74
C GLN A 269 -3.85 -16.44 -17.48
N GLU A 270 -3.20 -17.50 -17.93
CA GLU A 270 -3.83 -18.67 -18.56
C GLU A 270 -4.81 -19.37 -17.60
N GLU A 271 -4.39 -19.65 -16.35
CA GLU A 271 -5.27 -20.27 -15.34
C GLU A 271 -6.53 -19.42 -15.09
N ILE A 272 -6.38 -18.09 -15.02
CA ILE A 272 -7.50 -17.15 -14.87
C ILE A 272 -8.47 -17.26 -16.05
N TYR A 273 -7.97 -17.18 -17.29
CA TYR A 273 -8.82 -17.20 -18.48
C TYR A 273 -9.51 -18.56 -18.66
N GLU A 274 -8.81 -19.67 -18.44
CA GLU A 274 -9.38 -21.01 -18.49
C GLU A 274 -10.49 -21.21 -17.45
N TYR A 275 -10.29 -20.69 -16.23
CA TYR A 275 -11.31 -20.73 -15.20
C TYR A 275 -12.53 -19.89 -15.60
N LYS A 276 -12.34 -18.65 -16.07
CA LYS A 276 -13.42 -17.75 -16.49
C LYS A 276 -14.29 -18.37 -17.59
N GLN A 277 -13.67 -19.00 -18.60
CA GLN A 277 -14.39 -19.64 -19.70
C GLN A 277 -15.37 -20.72 -19.22
N LYS A 278 -15.04 -21.41 -18.12
CA LYS A 278 -15.87 -22.47 -17.54
C LYS A 278 -16.87 -21.96 -16.50
N ASN A 279 -16.74 -20.70 -16.04
CA ASN A 279 -17.47 -20.15 -14.91
C ASN A 279 -18.18 -18.83 -15.24
N GLY A 280 -18.80 -18.75 -16.42
CA GLY A 280 -19.64 -17.62 -16.80
C GLY A 280 -18.91 -16.29 -16.97
N GLY A 281 -17.60 -16.33 -17.23
CA GLY A 281 -16.76 -15.14 -17.42
C GLY A 281 -16.13 -14.57 -16.16
N PHE A 282 -16.31 -15.20 -15.00
CA PHE A 282 -15.83 -14.72 -13.71
C PHE A 282 -14.83 -15.68 -13.05
N VAL A 283 -13.97 -15.13 -12.19
CA VAL A 283 -13.25 -15.90 -11.18
C VAL A 283 -14.03 -15.82 -9.87
N GLY A 284 -14.31 -16.96 -9.24
CA GLY A 284 -15.06 -16.98 -7.98
C GLY A 284 -14.14 -16.74 -6.77
N LEU A 285 -14.54 -15.87 -5.86
CA LEU A 285 -13.77 -15.58 -4.64
C LEU A 285 -13.49 -16.83 -3.81
N ASP A 286 -14.51 -17.67 -3.61
CA ASP A 286 -14.40 -18.91 -2.82
C ASP A 286 -13.41 -19.91 -3.45
N TYR A 287 -13.32 -19.95 -4.79
CA TYR A 287 -12.32 -20.76 -5.49
C TYR A 287 -10.89 -20.28 -5.23
N VAL A 288 -10.66 -18.96 -5.28
CA VAL A 288 -9.35 -18.38 -4.98
C VAL A 288 -8.99 -18.61 -3.52
N PHE A 289 -9.93 -18.47 -2.58
CA PHE A 289 -9.71 -18.76 -1.17
C PHE A 289 -9.35 -20.23 -0.93
N GLU A 290 -10.07 -21.16 -1.56
CA GLU A 290 -9.77 -22.59 -1.48
C GLU A 290 -8.39 -22.92 -2.05
N ARG A 291 -8.09 -22.42 -3.26
CA ARG A 291 -6.85 -22.69 -3.98
C ARG A 291 -5.63 -22.08 -3.30
N ASN A 292 -5.72 -20.81 -2.90
CA ASN A 292 -4.56 -19.99 -2.53
C ASN A 292 -4.39 -19.83 -1.02
N PHE A 293 -5.42 -20.11 -0.21
CA PHE A 293 -5.31 -20.06 1.25
C PHE A 293 -5.49 -21.44 1.90
N LYS A 294 -6.63 -22.12 1.70
CA LYS A 294 -6.95 -23.38 2.41
C LYS A 294 -6.03 -24.55 2.01
N LYS A 295 -5.82 -24.82 0.73
CA LYS A 295 -4.96 -25.93 0.27
C LYS A 295 -3.49 -25.79 0.70
N PRO A 296 -2.85 -24.61 0.60
CA PRO A 296 -1.50 -24.44 1.12
C PRO A 296 -1.45 -24.56 2.65
N LEU A 297 -2.45 -24.04 3.35
CA LEU A 297 -2.58 -24.20 4.80
C LEU A 297 -2.71 -25.65 5.23
N GLN A 298 -3.44 -26.50 4.48
CA GLN A 298 -3.54 -27.94 4.76
C GLN A 298 -2.17 -28.61 4.81
N LYS A 299 -1.27 -28.27 3.87
CA LYS A 299 0.09 -28.82 3.83
C LYS A 299 0.95 -28.35 5.01
N LYS A 300 0.68 -27.16 5.52
CA LYS A 300 1.51 -26.49 6.53
C LYS A 300 1.02 -26.72 7.96
N ASN A 301 -0.29 -26.84 8.15
CA ASN A 301 -0.96 -27.07 9.43
C ASN A 301 -2.29 -27.79 9.21
N GLU A 302 -2.22 -29.12 9.06
CA GLU A 302 -3.38 -29.98 8.83
C GLU A 302 -4.42 -29.87 9.96
N LYS A 303 -3.96 -29.75 11.22
CA LYS A 303 -4.85 -29.61 12.37
C LYS A 303 -5.74 -28.38 12.24
N PHE A 304 -5.14 -27.21 12.02
CA PHE A 304 -5.89 -25.97 11.89
C PHE A 304 -6.73 -25.95 10.61
N TYR A 305 -6.24 -26.53 9.51
CA TYR A 305 -7.06 -26.72 8.31
C TYR A 305 -8.34 -27.51 8.61
N ASN A 306 -8.26 -28.62 9.35
CA ASN A 306 -9.44 -29.42 9.70
C ASN A 306 -10.47 -28.64 10.54
N GLU A 307 -10.03 -27.63 11.30
CA GLU A 307 -10.92 -26.75 12.06
C GLU A 307 -11.66 -25.73 11.18
N ILE A 308 -11.12 -25.38 10.00
CA ILE A 308 -11.66 -24.33 9.13
C ILE A 308 -12.13 -24.80 7.75
N ARG A 309 -11.89 -26.07 7.38
CA ARG A 309 -12.08 -26.58 6.02
C ARG A 309 -13.51 -26.37 5.52
N ASP A 310 -14.49 -26.51 6.41
CA ASP A 310 -15.92 -26.45 6.10
C ASP A 310 -16.49 -25.02 6.29
N LEU A 311 -15.68 -24.05 6.74
CA LEU A 311 -16.11 -22.67 6.94
C LEU A 311 -16.10 -21.89 5.60
N SER A 312 -17.11 -21.06 5.39
CA SER A 312 -17.08 -19.98 4.41
C SER A 312 -16.03 -18.91 4.76
N ILE A 313 -15.76 -17.99 3.84
CA ILE A 313 -14.85 -16.86 4.08
C ILE A 313 -15.37 -16.01 5.24
N GLU A 314 -16.66 -15.72 5.25
CA GLU A 314 -17.32 -14.93 6.28
C GLU A 314 -17.22 -15.59 7.66
N GLU A 315 -17.54 -16.88 7.77
CA GLU A 315 -17.43 -17.64 9.03
C GLU A 315 -15.97 -17.77 9.49
N PHE A 316 -15.03 -17.94 8.55
CA PHE A 316 -13.60 -17.93 8.87
C PHE A 316 -13.19 -16.57 9.45
N VAL A 317 -13.57 -15.46 8.81
CA VAL A 317 -13.25 -14.11 9.30
C VAL A 317 -13.84 -13.88 10.69
N GLU A 318 -15.11 -14.21 10.89
CA GLU A 318 -15.79 -14.09 12.19
C GLU A 318 -15.04 -14.88 13.27
N LYS A 319 -14.70 -16.14 13.00
CA LYS A 319 -13.91 -16.97 13.91
C LYS A 319 -12.55 -16.34 14.25
N MET A 320 -11.86 -15.78 13.27
CA MET A 320 -10.52 -15.21 13.48
C MET A 320 -10.53 -13.84 14.17
N LEU A 321 -11.61 -13.08 14.02
CA LEU A 321 -11.79 -11.79 14.68
C LEU A 321 -12.44 -11.91 16.07
N GLY A 322 -13.14 -13.01 16.39
CA GLY A 322 -13.85 -13.16 17.66
C GLY A 322 -12.99 -12.90 18.91
N LEU A 323 -11.73 -13.36 18.94
CA LEU A 323 -10.81 -13.07 20.06
C LEU A 323 -10.51 -11.57 20.23
N ARG A 324 -10.54 -10.80 19.13
CA ARG A 324 -10.33 -9.34 19.14
C ARG A 324 -11.58 -8.58 19.58
N ASP A 325 -12.75 -9.21 19.52
CA ASP A 325 -14.01 -8.65 19.99
C ASP A 325 -14.22 -8.89 21.50
N GLU A 326 -13.65 -9.98 22.04
CA GLU A 326 -13.83 -10.38 23.44
C GLU A 326 -12.79 -9.80 24.41
N LEU A 327 -11.58 -9.50 23.94
CA LEU A 327 -10.45 -9.08 24.77
C LEU A 327 -10.15 -7.59 24.62
N ASP A 328 -9.67 -6.97 25.71
CA ASP A 328 -9.07 -5.64 25.64
C ASP A 328 -7.92 -5.62 24.62
N SER A 329 -7.90 -4.61 23.76
CA SER A 329 -6.99 -4.52 22.63
C SER A 329 -5.52 -4.52 23.04
N PHE A 330 -5.17 -3.86 24.14
CA PHE A 330 -3.78 -3.83 24.63
C PHE A 330 -3.39 -5.12 25.35
N GLU A 331 -4.32 -5.77 26.05
CA GLU A 331 -4.07 -7.10 26.62
C GLU A 331 -3.90 -8.18 25.56
N LEU A 332 -4.71 -8.16 24.50
CA LEU A 332 -4.51 -9.03 23.34
C LEU A 332 -3.19 -8.71 22.63
N PHE A 333 -2.83 -7.43 22.50
CA PHE A 333 -1.56 -7.02 21.92
C PHE A 333 -0.35 -7.58 22.70
N LYS A 334 -0.41 -7.58 24.04
CA LYS A 334 0.60 -8.25 24.90
C LYS A 334 0.64 -9.76 24.68
N ALA A 335 -0.51 -10.41 24.50
CA ALA A 335 -0.59 -11.84 24.25
C ALA A 335 -0.01 -12.22 22.88
N GLU A 336 -0.37 -11.49 21.82
CA GLU A 336 0.18 -11.67 20.47
C GLU A 336 1.68 -11.38 20.43
N TYR A 337 2.19 -10.45 21.25
CA TYR A 337 3.62 -10.21 21.35
C TYR A 337 4.36 -11.44 21.85
N ARG A 338 3.85 -12.10 22.90
CA ARG A 338 4.44 -13.35 23.41
C ARG A 338 4.36 -14.49 22.39
N GLU A 339 3.28 -14.57 21.62
CA GLU A 339 3.16 -15.53 20.52
C GLU A 339 4.24 -15.28 19.44
N ALA A 340 4.36 -14.02 19.00
CA ALA A 340 5.31 -13.61 17.99
C ALA A 340 6.78 -13.78 18.46
N GLN A 341 7.08 -13.47 19.72
CA GLN A 341 8.40 -13.72 20.31
C GLN A 341 8.77 -15.21 20.26
N LYS A 342 7.86 -16.09 20.69
CA LYS A 342 8.09 -17.55 20.61
C LYS A 342 8.30 -18.01 19.17
N SER A 343 7.53 -17.45 18.23
CA SER A 343 7.68 -17.72 16.80
C SER A 343 9.08 -17.34 16.30
N ILE A 344 9.57 -16.15 16.65
CA ILE A 344 10.90 -15.65 16.29
C ILE A 344 12.02 -16.48 16.94
N GLU A 345 11.95 -16.72 18.25
CA GLU A 345 12.96 -17.48 19.00
C GLU A 345 13.10 -18.91 18.48
N ARG A 346 11.98 -19.56 18.16
CA ARG A 346 11.94 -20.95 17.69
C ARG A 346 12.15 -21.10 16.19
N HIS A 347 12.20 -20.00 15.44
CA HIS A 347 12.19 -20.02 13.98
C HIS A 347 11.00 -20.84 13.44
N GLN A 348 9.82 -20.60 14.02
CA GLN A 348 8.58 -21.32 13.70
C GLN A 348 7.49 -20.33 13.34
N THR A 349 6.89 -20.49 12.17
CA THR A 349 5.81 -19.64 11.65
C THR A 349 4.49 -19.76 12.42
N ILE A 350 3.66 -18.72 12.32
CA ILE A 350 2.24 -18.81 12.65
C ILE A 350 1.49 -19.10 11.35
N ALA A 351 1.29 -20.39 11.05
CA ALA A 351 0.94 -20.88 9.71
C ALA A 351 -0.22 -20.12 9.05
N TRP A 352 -1.34 -19.91 9.74
CA TRP A 352 -2.50 -19.24 9.14
C TRP A 352 -2.25 -17.74 8.86
N LYS A 353 -1.48 -17.04 9.72
CA LYS A 353 -1.12 -15.62 9.50
C LYS A 353 -0.22 -15.50 8.27
N GLU A 354 0.72 -16.44 8.11
CA GLU A 354 1.59 -16.47 6.93
C GLU A 354 0.83 -16.82 5.65
N MET A 355 -0.06 -17.81 5.69
CA MET A 355 -0.90 -18.15 4.53
C MET A 355 -1.84 -17.00 4.16
N LEU A 356 -2.34 -16.25 5.14
CA LEU A 356 -3.16 -15.07 4.88
C LEU A 356 -2.33 -13.95 4.23
N ALA A 357 -1.08 -13.75 4.66
CA ALA A 357 -0.13 -12.83 4.02
C ALA A 357 0.10 -13.19 2.55
N ALA A 358 0.47 -14.44 2.25
CA ALA A 358 0.64 -14.91 0.88
C ALA A 358 -0.65 -14.81 0.05
N PHE A 359 -1.80 -15.10 0.65
CA PHE A 359 -3.10 -15.01 -0.01
C PHE A 359 -3.48 -13.57 -0.38
N SER A 360 -3.21 -12.58 0.48
CA SER A 360 -3.46 -11.18 0.16
C SER A 360 -2.70 -10.72 -1.08
N TYR A 361 -1.46 -11.17 -1.23
CA TYR A 361 -0.68 -10.89 -2.40
C TYR A 361 -1.24 -11.61 -3.64
N ALA A 362 -1.62 -12.88 -3.49
CA ALA A 362 -2.15 -13.70 -4.58
C ALA A 362 -3.50 -13.20 -5.12
N ILE A 363 -4.36 -12.62 -4.28
CA ILE A 363 -5.72 -12.19 -4.67
C ILE A 363 -5.71 -10.94 -5.56
N ASN A 364 -4.65 -10.15 -5.54
CA ASN A 364 -4.49 -8.93 -6.36
C ASN A 364 -4.82 -9.14 -7.84
N TYR A 365 -4.34 -10.25 -8.39
CA TYR A 365 -4.43 -10.55 -9.81
C TYR A 365 -5.81 -11.05 -10.25
N PRO A 366 -6.44 -12.03 -9.58
CA PRO A 366 -7.80 -12.45 -9.92
C PRO A 366 -8.88 -11.43 -9.51
N ALA A 367 -8.61 -10.50 -8.59
CA ALA A 367 -9.64 -9.59 -8.04
C ALA A 367 -10.38 -8.76 -9.10
N LYS A 368 -9.68 -8.31 -10.16
CA LYS A 368 -10.30 -7.58 -11.28
C LYS A 368 -11.17 -8.46 -12.19
N HIS A 369 -11.22 -9.76 -11.95
CA HIS A 369 -12.06 -10.72 -12.66
C HIS A 369 -13.17 -11.30 -11.78
N PHE A 370 -13.31 -10.81 -10.55
CA PHE A 370 -14.45 -11.13 -9.70
C PHE A 370 -15.73 -10.54 -10.26
N SER A 371 -16.84 -11.13 -9.86
CA SER A 371 -18.14 -10.47 -9.97
C SER A 371 -18.19 -9.25 -9.04
N ALA A 372 -19.10 -8.32 -9.31
CA ALA A 372 -19.35 -7.20 -8.40
C ALA A 372 -19.69 -7.70 -6.97
N GLU A 373 -20.47 -8.76 -6.88
CA GLU A 373 -20.88 -9.41 -5.63
C GLU A 373 -19.68 -9.93 -4.84
N ASP A 374 -18.77 -10.65 -5.51
CA ASP A 374 -17.56 -11.18 -4.87
C ASP A 374 -16.59 -10.07 -4.47
N MET A 375 -16.46 -9.00 -5.26
CA MET A 375 -15.69 -7.82 -4.86
C MET A 375 -16.27 -7.14 -3.62
N MET A 376 -17.59 -7.01 -3.54
CA MET A 376 -18.27 -6.45 -2.37
C MET A 376 -18.08 -7.35 -1.14
N ARG A 377 -18.25 -8.67 -1.28
CA ARG A 377 -17.97 -9.67 -0.23
C ARG A 377 -16.53 -9.57 0.28
N MET A 378 -15.56 -9.57 -0.63
CA MET A 378 -14.14 -9.45 -0.30
C MET A 378 -13.85 -8.15 0.49
N ARG A 379 -14.35 -7.01 0.02
CA ARG A 379 -14.13 -5.71 0.68
C ARG A 379 -14.78 -5.64 2.06
N LYS A 380 -15.99 -6.17 2.20
CA LYS A 380 -16.76 -6.13 3.44
C LYS A 380 -16.22 -7.09 4.50
N SER A 381 -15.90 -8.31 4.09
CA SER A 381 -15.62 -9.41 5.03
C SER A 381 -14.11 -9.67 5.16
N LEU A 382 -13.41 -9.82 4.04
CA LEU A 382 -12.04 -10.33 4.03
C LEU A 382 -10.97 -9.25 4.23
N LEU A 383 -11.10 -8.10 3.57
CA LEU A 383 -10.12 -7.01 3.67
C LEU A 383 -9.90 -6.48 5.11
N PRO A 384 -10.92 -6.40 5.99
CA PRO A 384 -10.70 -6.02 7.39
C PRO A 384 -9.72 -6.97 8.12
N LEU A 385 -9.88 -8.29 7.96
CA LEU A 385 -8.96 -9.27 8.56
C LEU A 385 -7.55 -9.15 7.98
N ILE A 386 -7.45 -9.08 6.64
CA ILE A 386 -6.17 -8.87 5.93
C ILE A 386 -5.46 -7.63 6.46
N SER A 387 -6.17 -6.50 6.60
CA SER A 387 -5.59 -5.22 7.03
C SER A 387 -5.05 -5.28 8.46
N VAL A 388 -5.68 -6.05 9.35
CA VAL A 388 -5.24 -6.19 10.75
C VAL A 388 -4.06 -7.16 10.88
N ILE A 389 -4.05 -8.25 10.11
CA ILE A 389 -3.06 -9.32 10.27
C ILE A 389 -1.76 -9.03 9.51
N ILE A 390 -1.84 -8.47 8.30
CA ILE A 390 -0.71 -8.40 7.35
C ILE A 390 0.10 -7.12 7.53
N ALA A 391 -0.54 -6.04 7.97
CA ALA A 391 0.13 -4.81 8.42
C ALA A 391 0.82 -5.02 9.79
N SER A 392 1.52 -6.15 9.94
CA SER A 392 2.06 -6.62 11.20
C SER A 392 3.13 -5.66 11.72
N LEU A 393 2.99 -5.27 12.98
CA LEU A 393 3.88 -4.29 13.60
C LEU A 393 5.23 -4.94 13.96
N PRO A 394 6.36 -4.25 13.71
CA PRO A 394 7.64 -4.68 14.25
C PRO A 394 7.62 -4.82 15.77
N GLN A 395 8.45 -5.73 16.29
CA GLN A 395 8.59 -5.97 17.73
C GLN A 395 9.01 -4.69 18.49
N SER A 396 9.87 -3.85 17.89
CA SER A 396 10.27 -2.56 18.47
C SER A 396 9.11 -1.57 18.56
N SER A 397 8.22 -1.53 17.57
CA SER A 397 7.04 -0.67 17.59
C SER A 397 6.05 -1.07 18.69
N TYR A 398 5.89 -2.39 18.94
CA TYR A 398 5.13 -2.86 20.10
C TYR A 398 5.70 -2.33 21.42
N GLN A 399 7.02 -2.44 21.61
CA GLN A 399 7.67 -2.04 22.86
C GLN A 399 7.45 -0.55 23.17
N GLU A 400 7.48 0.31 22.15
CA GLU A 400 7.20 1.73 22.31
C GLU A 400 5.71 2.00 22.60
N ILE A 401 4.79 1.35 21.87
CA ILE A 401 3.34 1.52 22.08
C ILE A 401 2.94 1.08 23.49
N ILE A 402 3.46 -0.06 23.97
CA ILE A 402 3.12 -0.54 25.31
C ILE A 402 3.74 0.32 26.40
N ALA A 403 4.92 0.91 26.17
CA ALA A 403 5.50 1.89 27.09
C ALA A 403 4.62 3.13 27.21
N LEU A 404 4.07 3.63 26.10
CA LEU A 404 3.12 4.75 26.09
C LEU A 404 1.81 4.38 26.82
N TYR A 405 1.32 3.16 26.61
CA TYR A 405 0.10 2.68 27.26
C TYR A 405 0.27 2.57 28.78
N ASN A 406 1.37 1.95 29.22
CA ASN A 406 1.69 1.83 30.65
C ASN A 406 1.92 3.20 31.32
N ALA A 407 2.36 4.21 30.57
CA ALA A 407 2.50 5.58 31.03
C ALA A 407 1.19 6.39 31.01
N GLY A 408 0.08 5.81 30.54
CA GLY A 408 -1.23 6.48 30.42
C GLY A 408 -1.29 7.53 29.30
N ILE A 409 -0.35 7.49 28.34
CA ILE A 409 -0.22 8.49 27.28
C ILE A 409 -1.07 8.15 26.05
N ILE A 410 -1.29 6.86 25.77
CA ILE A 410 -2.07 6.40 24.62
C ILE A 410 -3.30 5.60 25.06
N ASN A 411 -4.42 5.86 24.40
CA ASN A 411 -5.67 5.11 24.54
C ASN A 411 -6.25 4.75 23.17
N LEU A 412 -7.13 3.77 23.12
CA LEU A 412 -7.84 3.32 21.92
C LEU A 412 -9.34 3.34 22.15
N ILE A 413 -10.07 3.99 21.24
CA ILE A 413 -11.53 4.05 21.23
C ILE A 413 -12.05 3.33 19.99
N SER A 414 -12.92 2.34 20.23
CA SER A 414 -13.73 1.72 19.19
C SER A 414 -14.86 2.67 18.77
N VAL A 415 -15.09 2.80 17.46
CA VAL A 415 -16.12 3.69 16.90
C VAL A 415 -17.02 2.96 15.92
N ASP A 416 -18.26 3.40 15.75
CA ASP A 416 -19.17 2.78 14.79
C ASP A 416 -18.89 3.15 13.33
N ASP A 417 -19.52 2.43 12.39
CA ASP A 417 -19.42 2.69 10.95
C ASP A 417 -19.95 4.06 10.52
N LYS A 418 -20.75 4.71 11.38
CA LYS A 418 -21.34 6.04 11.18
C LYS A 418 -20.49 7.16 11.76
N SER A 419 -19.38 6.81 12.40
CA SER A 419 -18.44 7.79 12.93
C SER A 419 -17.86 8.66 11.82
N HIS A 420 -17.70 9.94 12.12
CA HIS A 420 -17.14 10.92 11.20
C HIS A 420 -16.43 12.02 11.97
N VAL A 421 -15.59 12.76 11.24
CA VAL A 421 -14.80 13.85 11.80
C VAL A 421 -15.04 15.08 10.94
N GLU A 422 -15.31 16.21 11.57
CA GLU A 422 -15.50 17.49 10.90
C GLU A 422 -14.57 18.56 11.50
N PRO A 423 -14.10 19.53 10.70
CA PRO A 423 -13.34 20.66 11.21
C PRO A 423 -14.13 21.46 12.24
N ASP A 424 -13.51 21.80 13.37
CA ASP A 424 -14.13 22.68 14.36
C ASP A 424 -13.79 24.15 14.06
N GLY A 425 -14.57 24.78 13.17
CA GLY A 425 -14.53 26.22 12.87
C GLY A 425 -13.13 26.79 12.56
N ASN A 426 -12.38 27.09 13.62
CA ASN A 426 -11.05 27.70 13.57
C ASN A 426 -9.87 26.76 13.98
N GLU A 427 -10.06 25.80 14.89
CA GLU A 427 -8.95 24.95 15.40
C GLU A 427 -9.43 23.51 15.70
N GLY A 428 -8.74 22.54 15.09
CA GLY A 428 -8.89 21.14 15.39
C GLY A 428 -10.09 20.50 14.70
N ALA A 429 -10.68 19.51 15.36
CA ALA A 429 -11.76 18.70 14.85
C ALA A 429 -12.76 18.30 15.94
N VAL A 430 -14.01 18.07 15.54
CA VAL A 430 -14.98 17.35 16.36
C VAL A 430 -15.10 15.92 15.84
N TYR A 431 -14.83 14.95 16.71
CA TYR A 431 -14.98 13.54 16.41
C TYR A 431 -16.35 13.05 16.89
N HIS A 432 -17.21 12.64 15.96
CA HIS A 432 -18.54 12.12 16.23
C HIS A 432 -18.54 10.60 16.14
N TYR A 433 -18.97 9.90 17.18
CA TYR A 433 -19.02 8.44 17.20
C TYR A 433 -20.01 7.90 18.24
N ARG A 434 -20.27 6.60 18.19
CA ARG A 434 -20.84 5.85 19.31
C ARG A 434 -19.75 5.01 19.98
N ASP A 435 -19.70 5.08 21.31
CA ASP A 435 -18.83 4.21 22.10
C ASP A 435 -19.40 2.79 22.22
N ASP A 436 -18.64 1.87 22.82
CA ASP A 436 -19.05 0.47 22.99
C ASP A 436 -20.29 0.30 23.89
N ALA A 437 -20.60 1.30 24.72
CA ALA A 437 -21.83 1.35 25.51
C ALA A 437 -23.04 1.91 24.71
N GLY A 438 -22.83 2.27 23.43
CA GLY A 438 -23.84 2.78 22.52
C GLY A 438 -24.15 4.26 22.67
N ASN A 439 -23.42 4.99 23.53
CA ASN A 439 -23.64 6.41 23.78
C ASN A 439 -23.05 7.24 22.63
N ARG A 440 -23.81 8.24 22.18
CA ARG A 440 -23.31 9.20 21.19
C ARG A 440 -22.34 10.18 21.85
N LYS A 441 -21.19 10.36 21.22
CA LYS A 441 -20.12 11.26 21.63
C LYS A 441 -19.81 12.23 20.49
N ALA A 442 -19.49 13.45 20.88
CA ALA A 442 -18.97 14.51 20.01
C ALA A 442 -17.85 15.18 20.81
N GLU A 443 -16.61 14.80 20.53
CA GLU A 443 -15.46 15.21 21.32
C GLU A 443 -14.54 16.12 20.51
N HIS A 444 -14.17 17.26 21.08
CA HIS A 444 -13.28 18.22 20.44
C HIS A 444 -11.82 17.87 20.70
N TYR A 445 -11.02 17.92 19.64
CA TYR A 445 -9.59 17.75 19.68
C TYR A 445 -8.92 18.89 18.94
N ARG A 446 -8.03 19.62 19.63
CA ARG A 446 -7.24 20.71 19.04
C ARG A 446 -6.24 20.23 17.97
N LEU A 447 -5.82 18.96 18.07
CA LEU A 447 -4.96 18.31 17.10
C LEU A 447 -5.62 17.02 16.59
N TYR A 448 -5.90 16.96 15.30
CA TYR A 448 -6.45 15.79 14.60
C TYR A 448 -5.53 15.36 13.47
N ILE A 449 -5.27 14.06 13.38
CA ILE A 449 -4.47 13.45 12.33
C ILE A 449 -5.26 12.28 11.72
N ASP A 450 -5.57 12.38 10.42
CA ASP A 450 -6.09 11.25 9.67
C ASP A 450 -4.94 10.29 9.32
N ALA A 451 -4.94 9.09 9.91
CA ALA A 451 -3.86 8.12 9.81
C ALA A 451 -4.34 6.75 9.34
N ILE A 452 -5.44 6.69 8.57
CA ILE A 452 -5.99 5.46 7.99
C ILE A 452 -5.19 4.88 6.82
N GLY A 453 -4.02 5.46 6.53
CA GLY A 453 -3.18 5.10 5.38
C GLY A 453 -3.71 5.62 4.06
N GLN A 454 -3.04 5.22 2.97
CA GLN A 454 -3.40 5.62 1.62
C GLN A 454 -4.74 4.99 1.20
N GLN A 455 -5.70 5.83 0.84
CA GLN A 455 -6.98 5.39 0.30
C GLN A 455 -6.93 5.33 -1.24
N PRO A 456 -7.75 4.48 -1.88
CA PRO A 456 -8.02 4.60 -3.32
C PRO A 456 -8.46 6.03 -3.66
N VAL A 457 -7.99 6.56 -4.78
CA VAL A 457 -8.43 7.90 -5.24
C VAL A 457 -9.73 7.79 -6.00
N GLN A 458 -10.59 8.80 -5.88
CA GLN A 458 -11.72 8.93 -6.78
C GLN A 458 -11.23 9.33 -8.18
N PHE A 459 -11.94 8.93 -9.23
CA PHE A 459 -11.59 9.29 -10.61
C PHE A 459 -11.40 10.81 -10.80
N ASN A 460 -12.24 11.60 -10.13
CA ASN A 460 -12.18 13.06 -10.20
C ASN A 460 -11.03 13.69 -9.40
N ASP A 461 -10.36 12.93 -8.54
CA ASP A 461 -9.19 13.39 -7.77
C ASP A 461 -7.87 13.06 -8.48
N ILE A 462 -7.91 12.41 -9.65
CA ILE A 462 -6.71 12.12 -10.45
C ILE A 462 -6.15 13.43 -11.01
N PRO A 463 -4.86 13.75 -10.79
CA PRO A 463 -4.32 15.08 -11.05
C PRO A 463 -4.07 15.38 -12.54
N PHE A 464 -4.27 14.42 -13.44
CA PHE A 464 -4.01 14.55 -14.88
C PHE A 464 -5.30 14.84 -15.64
N GLU A 465 -5.68 16.11 -15.74
CA GLU A 465 -6.90 16.55 -16.42
C GLU A 465 -6.92 16.15 -17.90
N GLY A 466 -5.77 16.24 -18.57
CA GLY A 466 -5.63 15.88 -19.97
C GLY A 466 -5.95 14.42 -20.26
N LEU A 467 -5.58 13.50 -19.36
CA LEU A 467 -5.97 12.09 -19.48
C LEU A 467 -7.46 11.88 -19.24
N ARG A 468 -8.01 12.53 -18.20
CA ARG A 468 -9.43 12.43 -17.83
C ARG A 468 -10.33 12.92 -18.96
N ASN A 469 -10.05 14.11 -19.47
CA ASN A 469 -10.86 14.76 -20.51
C ASN A 469 -10.61 14.17 -21.89
N GLY A 470 -9.42 13.60 -22.12
CA GLY A 470 -9.05 12.96 -23.38
C GLY A 470 -9.58 11.53 -23.56
N GLY A 471 -10.33 10.99 -22.59
CA GLY A 471 -10.90 9.65 -22.67
C GLY A 471 -9.88 8.51 -22.64
N SER A 472 -8.61 8.79 -22.31
CA SER A 472 -7.52 7.80 -22.26
C SER A 472 -7.51 6.96 -20.97
N ILE A 473 -8.42 7.26 -20.04
CA ILE A 473 -8.60 6.56 -18.77
C ILE A 473 -10.10 6.54 -18.41
N SER A 474 -10.53 5.52 -17.69
CA SER A 474 -11.89 5.41 -17.13
C SER A 474 -11.87 4.92 -15.69
N SER A 475 -12.99 5.07 -14.97
CA SER A 475 -13.15 4.46 -13.64
C SER A 475 -13.17 2.93 -13.74
N GLY A 476 -12.71 2.23 -12.69
CA GLY A 476 -12.82 0.78 -12.66
C GLY A 476 -14.27 0.30 -12.56
N TYR A 477 -14.61 -0.76 -13.28
CA TYR A 477 -15.93 -1.37 -13.26
C TYR A 477 -15.87 -2.89 -13.14
N LEU A 478 -16.77 -3.47 -12.35
CA LEU A 478 -16.96 -4.92 -12.25
C LEU A 478 -18.40 -5.27 -12.54
N LYS A 479 -18.61 -6.26 -13.41
CA LYS A 479 -19.95 -6.69 -13.81
C LYS A 479 -20.62 -7.50 -12.70
N PHE A 480 -21.91 -7.25 -12.45
CA PHE A 480 -22.71 -8.14 -11.62
C PHE A 480 -22.94 -9.48 -12.34
N LYS A 481 -22.80 -10.57 -11.59
CA LYS A 481 -23.10 -11.92 -12.10
C LYS A 481 -24.61 -12.17 -12.12
N ASP A 482 -25.30 -11.77 -11.07
CA ASP A 482 -26.75 -11.84 -10.93
C ASP A 482 -27.38 -10.46 -11.14
N LYS A 483 -28.32 -10.39 -12.09
CA LYS A 483 -29.01 -9.15 -12.43
C LYS A 483 -29.93 -8.63 -11.34
N ASN A 484 -30.49 -9.51 -10.51
CA ASN A 484 -31.37 -9.13 -9.40
C ASN A 484 -30.55 -8.44 -8.30
N ASN A 485 -29.38 -8.99 -7.97
CA ASN A 485 -28.43 -8.36 -7.04
C ASN A 485 -27.97 -6.98 -7.58
N GLY A 486 -27.72 -6.89 -8.89
CA GLY A 486 -27.37 -5.62 -9.53
C GLY A 486 -28.50 -4.59 -9.47
N ALA A 487 -29.75 -5.02 -9.66
CA ALA A 487 -30.93 -4.15 -9.56
C ALA A 487 -31.14 -3.65 -8.13
N GLU A 488 -31.07 -4.55 -7.13
CA GLU A 488 -31.17 -4.20 -5.71
C GLU A 488 -30.07 -3.21 -5.30
N ALA A 489 -28.81 -3.49 -5.66
CA ALA A 489 -27.70 -2.59 -5.38
C ALA A 489 -27.85 -1.22 -6.06
N PHE A 490 -28.44 -1.17 -7.26
CA PHE A 490 -28.73 0.09 -7.95
C PHE A 490 -29.84 0.90 -7.27
N GLU A 491 -30.85 0.24 -6.71
CA GLU A 491 -31.88 0.90 -5.91
C GLU A 491 -31.32 1.47 -4.60
N GLU A 492 -30.37 0.76 -3.97
CA GLU A 492 -29.71 1.22 -2.74
C GLU A 492 -28.73 2.39 -2.97
N ASP A 493 -27.85 2.31 -3.98
CA ASP A 493 -26.86 3.34 -4.28
C ASP A 493 -26.61 3.51 -5.80
N PRO A 494 -27.47 4.28 -6.49
CA PRO A 494 -27.33 4.52 -7.93
C PRO A 494 -26.07 5.34 -8.27
N SER A 495 -25.38 5.92 -7.28
CA SER A 495 -24.14 6.65 -7.51
C SER A 495 -22.93 5.73 -7.71
N ARG A 496 -22.99 4.50 -7.17
CA ARG A 496 -21.94 3.49 -7.27
C ARG A 496 -22.24 2.40 -8.29
N ILE A 497 -23.49 2.21 -8.67
CA ILE A 497 -23.87 1.19 -9.64
C ILE A 497 -24.21 1.83 -10.99
N LEU A 498 -23.52 1.41 -12.03
CA LEU A 498 -23.80 1.79 -13.41
C LEU A 498 -24.74 0.78 -14.05
N LYS A 499 -25.84 1.26 -14.62
CA LYS A 499 -26.77 0.49 -15.45
C LYS A 499 -26.60 0.87 -16.91
N ILE A 500 -26.05 -0.02 -17.72
CA ILE A 500 -25.80 0.23 -19.16
C ILE A 500 -26.98 -0.24 -20.01
N GLU A 501 -27.56 -1.38 -19.67
CA GLU A 501 -28.72 -1.99 -20.34
C GLU A 501 -29.69 -2.53 -19.28
N PRO A 502 -30.95 -2.88 -19.63
CA PRO A 502 -31.96 -3.31 -18.66
C PRO A 502 -31.49 -4.39 -17.67
N ASP A 503 -30.67 -5.33 -18.13
CA ASP A 503 -30.16 -6.47 -17.37
C ASP A 503 -28.64 -6.39 -17.05
N TYR A 504 -27.97 -5.26 -17.37
CA TYR A 504 -26.51 -5.14 -17.21
C TYR A 504 -26.14 -4.05 -16.20
N PHE A 505 -25.71 -4.52 -15.04
CA PHE A 505 -25.28 -3.70 -13.91
C PHE A 505 -23.77 -3.88 -13.67
N TYR A 506 -23.12 -2.78 -13.28
CA TYR A 506 -21.70 -2.74 -12.98
C TYR A 506 -21.44 -1.96 -11.69
N LEU A 507 -20.62 -2.51 -10.80
CA LEU A 507 -20.09 -1.80 -9.65
C LEU A 507 -18.96 -0.89 -10.11
N ARG A 508 -19.12 0.42 -9.91
CA ARG A 508 -18.02 1.39 -10.02
C ARG A 508 -17.14 1.28 -8.79
N VAL A 509 -15.85 0.98 -8.99
CA VAL A 509 -14.84 0.98 -7.93
C VAL A 509 -13.99 2.25 -8.01
N ASP A 510 -13.38 2.61 -6.88
CA ASP A 510 -12.47 3.74 -6.82
C ASP A 510 -11.19 3.49 -7.66
N GLY A 511 -10.59 4.54 -8.19
CA GLY A 511 -9.44 4.44 -9.09
C GLY A 511 -9.82 4.19 -10.55
N LEU A 512 -8.84 3.71 -11.30
CA LEU A 512 -8.82 3.55 -12.74
C LEU A 512 -9.07 2.11 -13.16
N ASN A 513 -9.67 1.98 -14.34
CA ASN A 513 -9.79 0.72 -15.03
C ASN A 513 -8.44 0.31 -15.65
N ILE A 514 -8.04 -0.94 -15.41
CA ILE A 514 -6.79 -1.50 -15.92
C ILE A 514 -6.95 -2.96 -16.34
N ASN A 515 -6.14 -3.40 -17.32
CA ASN A 515 -6.04 -4.81 -17.67
C ASN A 515 -4.97 -5.55 -16.83
N ASP A 516 -4.66 -6.80 -17.20
CA ASP A 516 -3.67 -7.67 -16.53
C ASP A 516 -2.21 -7.22 -16.68
N HIS A 517 -1.98 -6.35 -17.65
CA HIS A 517 -0.68 -5.75 -17.98
C HIS A 517 -0.51 -4.35 -17.37
N PHE A 518 -1.43 -3.94 -16.50
CA PHE A 518 -1.50 -2.60 -15.91
C PHE A 518 -1.67 -1.48 -16.95
N GLN A 519 -2.18 -1.78 -18.15
CA GLN A 519 -2.54 -0.74 -19.11
C GLN A 519 -3.85 -0.09 -18.68
N ALA A 520 -3.93 1.23 -18.83
CA ALA A 520 -5.19 1.94 -18.66
C ALA A 520 -6.22 1.47 -19.69
N LEU A 521 -7.49 1.38 -19.28
CA LEU A 521 -8.61 1.16 -20.19
C LEU A 521 -9.41 2.45 -20.36
N ASP A 522 -9.89 2.69 -21.58
CA ASP A 522 -10.79 3.79 -21.88
C ASP A 522 -12.24 3.50 -21.42
N TYR A 523 -13.19 4.36 -21.79
CA TYR A 523 -14.60 4.18 -21.46
C TYR A 523 -15.23 2.94 -22.11
N TYR A 524 -14.73 2.51 -23.26
CA TYR A 524 -15.22 1.34 -23.99
C TYR A 524 -14.59 0.03 -23.48
N GLY A 525 -13.64 0.12 -22.55
CA GLY A 525 -12.87 -1.02 -22.06
C GLY A 525 -11.71 -1.40 -22.97
N GLU A 526 -11.41 -0.58 -23.98
CA GLU A 526 -10.27 -0.77 -24.86
C GLU A 526 -8.99 -0.30 -24.19
N ALA A 527 -7.90 -1.05 -24.42
CA ALA A 527 -6.62 -0.70 -23.85
C ALA A 527 -6.12 0.61 -24.48
N THR A 528 -5.87 1.61 -23.64
CA THR A 528 -5.15 2.80 -24.08
C THR A 528 -3.71 2.39 -24.33
N GLU A 529 -3.41 2.20 -25.61
CA GLU A 529 -2.10 1.75 -26.04
C GLU A 529 -1.02 2.67 -25.44
N ASN A 530 0.05 2.04 -24.94
CA ASN A 530 1.24 2.72 -24.45
C ASN A 530 1.08 3.54 -23.14
N LEU A 531 -0.05 3.44 -22.42
CA LEU A 531 -0.25 4.02 -21.08
C LEU A 531 -0.37 2.93 -20.02
N TYR A 532 0.59 2.88 -19.08
CA TYR A 532 0.63 1.93 -17.98
C TYR A 532 0.48 2.62 -16.62
N ILE A 533 -0.30 2.04 -15.70
CA ILE A 533 -0.64 2.61 -14.39
C ILE A 533 -0.15 1.67 -13.29
N MET A 534 0.92 2.06 -12.60
CA MET A 534 1.49 1.32 -11.46
C MET A 534 1.32 2.06 -10.12
N ALA A 535 0.68 3.22 -10.13
CA ALA A 535 0.34 3.95 -8.92
C ALA A 535 -0.82 3.26 -8.19
N VAL A 536 -0.53 2.59 -7.08
CA VAL A 536 -1.50 1.83 -6.28
C VAL A 536 -2.77 2.61 -5.90
N PRO A 537 -2.71 3.88 -5.46
CA PRO A 537 -3.94 4.63 -5.17
C PRO A 537 -4.88 4.71 -6.38
N TYR A 538 -4.35 4.63 -7.60
CA TYR A 538 -5.10 4.73 -8.83
C TYR A 538 -5.64 3.39 -9.30
N ILE A 539 -5.26 2.26 -8.70
CA ILE A 539 -5.70 0.92 -9.15
C ILE A 539 -6.28 0.06 -8.03
N ALA A 540 -6.27 0.57 -6.78
CA ALA A 540 -6.72 -0.14 -5.59
C ALA A 540 -8.21 -0.57 -5.62
N GLY A 541 -9.02 -0.02 -6.53
CA GLY A 541 -10.37 -0.52 -6.83
C GLY A 541 -10.39 -1.94 -7.36
N LEU A 542 -9.44 -2.26 -8.24
CA LEU A 542 -9.35 -3.54 -8.96
C LEU A 542 -8.16 -4.39 -8.52
N ASN A 543 -7.26 -3.83 -7.71
CA ASN A 543 -6.07 -4.48 -7.19
C ASN A 543 -6.00 -4.23 -5.67
N PRO A 544 -6.74 -5.01 -4.86
CA PRO A 544 -7.16 -4.64 -3.50
C PRO A 544 -6.09 -4.73 -2.40
N ASP A 545 -4.98 -5.42 -2.62
CA ASP A 545 -3.91 -5.56 -1.62
C ASP A 545 -2.80 -4.51 -1.81
N TYR A 546 -2.12 -4.24 -0.70
CA TYR A 546 -1.33 -3.05 -0.43
C TYR A 546 0.07 -3.11 -1.06
N SER A 547 0.50 -1.94 -1.53
CA SER A 547 1.78 -1.70 -2.20
C SER A 547 3.00 -2.08 -1.36
N GLY A 548 3.58 -3.24 -1.63
CA GLY A 548 4.95 -3.58 -1.21
C GLY A 548 5.97 -3.44 -2.34
N LEU A 549 7.24 -3.70 -2.03
CA LEU A 549 8.32 -3.71 -3.03
C LEU A 549 8.18 -4.90 -3.99
N ASP A 550 7.60 -6.00 -3.52
CA ASP A 550 7.20 -7.20 -4.27
C ASP A 550 6.13 -6.90 -5.34
N PHE A 551 5.12 -6.10 -5.00
CA PHE A 551 4.16 -5.59 -5.99
C PHE A 551 4.89 -4.77 -7.07
N CYS A 552 5.79 -3.86 -6.67
CA CYS A 552 6.56 -3.05 -7.62
C CYS A 552 7.40 -3.92 -8.56
N ASP A 553 8.04 -4.96 -8.03
CA ASP A 553 8.81 -5.93 -8.82
C ASP A 553 7.92 -6.68 -9.82
N THR A 554 6.80 -7.24 -9.37
CA THR A 554 5.93 -8.05 -10.23
C THR A 554 5.16 -7.23 -11.26
N ALA A 555 4.65 -6.07 -10.87
CA ALA A 555 4.01 -5.14 -11.79
C ALA A 555 5.00 -4.60 -12.82
N GLY A 556 6.22 -4.23 -12.40
CA GLY A 556 7.29 -3.81 -13.31
C GLY A 556 7.63 -4.87 -14.35
N LYS A 557 7.72 -6.14 -13.93
CA LYS A 557 7.93 -7.30 -14.80
C LYS A 557 6.80 -7.48 -15.83
N ARG A 558 5.54 -7.39 -15.38
CA ARG A 558 4.37 -7.50 -16.25
C ARG A 558 4.31 -6.39 -17.31
N VAL A 559 4.61 -5.15 -16.93
CA VAL A 559 4.70 -4.01 -17.85
C VAL A 559 5.81 -4.22 -18.87
N ALA A 560 7.02 -4.59 -18.44
CA ALA A 560 8.14 -4.83 -19.36
C ALA A 560 7.84 -5.95 -20.37
N ARG A 561 7.20 -7.04 -19.93
CA ARG A 561 6.75 -8.12 -20.83
C ARG A 561 5.67 -7.69 -21.81
N ALA A 562 4.72 -6.86 -21.38
CA ALA A 562 3.71 -6.31 -22.27
C ALA A 562 4.33 -5.43 -23.37
N ILE A 563 5.30 -4.59 -23.01
CA ILE A 563 6.08 -3.78 -23.97
C ILE A 563 6.83 -4.70 -24.95
N LYS A 564 7.44 -5.78 -24.46
CA LYS A 564 8.13 -6.78 -25.29
C LYS A 564 7.25 -7.40 -26.35
N GLN A 565 6.03 -7.79 -25.97
CA GLN A 565 5.08 -8.41 -26.88
C GLN A 565 4.71 -7.44 -28.00
N ILE A 566 4.37 -6.19 -27.68
CA ILE A 566 4.03 -5.15 -28.67
C ILE A 566 5.20 -4.88 -29.63
N CYS A 567 6.42 -4.77 -29.10
CA CYS A 567 7.62 -4.56 -29.93
C CYS A 567 7.92 -5.77 -30.83
N GLY A 568 7.68 -7.00 -30.36
CA GLY A 568 7.88 -8.23 -31.13
C GLY A 568 6.85 -8.41 -32.25
N THR A 569 5.58 -8.05 -32.04
CA THR A 569 4.54 -8.11 -33.08
C THR A 569 4.84 -7.14 -34.22
N ASN A 570 5.35 -5.94 -33.91
CA ASN A 570 5.73 -4.94 -34.91
C ASN A 570 6.97 -5.32 -35.75
N GLN A 571 7.79 -6.30 -35.33
CA GLN A 571 8.90 -6.82 -36.13
C GLN A 571 8.49 -7.96 -37.08
N LEU A 572 7.35 -8.61 -36.86
CA LEU A 572 6.85 -9.69 -37.72
C LEU A 572 5.95 -9.20 -38.87
N VAL A 573 5.51 -7.94 -38.81
CA VAL A 573 4.64 -7.29 -39.80
C VAL A 573 5.41 -6.29 -40.69
N SER A 574 6.69 -6.07 -40.41
CA SER A 574 7.65 -5.31 -41.24
C SER A 574 8.56 -6.26 -42.00
#